data_AF-A0A1C5S5C7-F1
#
_entry.id   AF-A0A1C5S5C7-F1
#
_cell.length_a   1.000
_cell.length_b   1.000
_cell.length_c   1.000
_cell.angle_alpha   90.00
_cell.angle_beta   90.00
_cell.angle_gamma   90.00
#
_symmetry.space_group_name_H-M   'P 1'
#
loop_
_entity.id
_entity.type
_entity.pdbx_description
1 polymer ?
#
loop_
_entity_poly.entity_id
_entity_poly.type
_entity_poly.pdbx_seq_one_letter_code
_entity_poly.pdbx_strand_id
1 'polypeptide(L)'
;MEKVRKAFYVEEELLGQVDALLPQADVRSRNEFVNRALRFYIGYLTSEKIENYMLTTISSVMHATVKDSENRMARAMYKLAVETSKLSHVIAYSHGVDEQALGKLQAKCAEEVKRINGAVRFEEAYQYQQGDRF
;
A
#
# COMPACT_ATOMS: atom_id res chain seq x y z
N MET A 1 22.71 -39.75 7.79
CA MET A 1 22.90 -38.85 8.95
C MET A 1 23.22 -39.68 10.17
N GLU A 2 24.27 -39.32 10.89
CA GLU A 2 24.68 -39.98 12.13
C GLU A 2 23.69 -39.67 13.25
N LYS A 3 23.21 -40.69 13.98
CA LYS A 3 22.29 -40.50 15.11
C LYS A 3 23.11 -40.39 16.39
N VAL A 4 23.01 -39.26 17.08
CA VAL A 4 23.67 -39.04 18.37
C VAL A 4 22.65 -39.17 19.49
N ARG A 5 22.93 -39.99 20.51
CA ARG A 5 22.09 -40.11 21.70
C ARG A 5 22.32 -38.91 22.62
N LYS A 6 21.26 -38.15 22.91
CA LYS A 6 21.24 -37.04 23.86
C LYS A 6 20.08 -37.24 24.83
N ALA A 7 20.30 -36.96 26.12
CA ALA A 7 19.26 -37.00 27.14
C ALA A 7 18.68 -35.60 27.35
N PHE A 8 17.37 -35.51 27.54
CA PHE A 8 16.64 -34.29 27.85
C PHE A 8 15.53 -34.61 28.84
N TYR A 9 15.16 -33.63 29.66
CA TYR A 9 14.01 -33.73 30.54
C TYR A 9 12.74 -33.42 29.75
N VAL A 10 11.69 -34.20 30.01
CA VAL A 10 10.36 -34.04 29.41
C VAL A 10 9.35 -34.16 30.54
N GLU A 11 8.31 -33.34 30.49
CA GLU A 11 7.19 -33.45 31.41
C GLU A 11 6.49 -34.81 31.24
N GLU A 12 6.13 -35.44 32.36
CA GLU A 12 5.50 -36.76 32.35
C GLU A 12 4.15 -36.75 31.61
N GLU A 13 3.38 -35.68 31.79
CA GLU A 13 2.11 -35.47 31.08
C GLU A 13 2.31 -35.41 29.56
N LEU A 14 3.30 -34.64 29.10
CA LEU A 14 3.62 -34.53 27.68
C LEU A 14 4.07 -35.87 27.09
N LEU A 15 4.86 -36.65 27.84
CA LEU A 15 5.24 -37.99 27.41
C LEU A 15 4.03 -38.93 27.32
N GLY A 16 3.10 -38.84 28.28
CA GLY A 16 1.84 -39.56 28.25
C GLY A 16 0.96 -39.21 27.05
N GLN A 17 0.92 -37.93 26.66
CA GLN A 17 0.23 -37.49 25.44
C GLN A 17 0.89 -38.05 24.17
N VAL A 18 2.23 -38.03 24.09
CA VAL A 18 2.96 -38.65 22.98
C VAL A 18 2.59 -40.12 22.86
N ASP A 19 2.55 -40.86 23.98
CA ASP A 19 2.18 -42.27 23.99
C ASP A 19 0.76 -42.54 23.52
N ALA A 20 -0.20 -41.73 23.99
CA ALA A 20 -1.59 -41.85 23.58
C ALA A 20 -1.79 -41.59 22.07
N LEU A 21 -0.93 -40.75 21.49
CA LEU A 21 -0.98 -40.37 20.07
C LEU A 21 -0.11 -41.25 19.16
N LEU A 22 0.80 -42.07 19.69
CA LEU A 22 1.62 -42.99 18.89
C LEU A 22 0.81 -43.87 17.93
N PRO A 23 -0.34 -44.47 18.30
CA PRO A 23 -1.12 -45.30 17.39
C PRO A 23 -1.76 -44.51 16.24
N GLN A 24 -1.98 -43.21 16.44
CA GLN A 24 -2.59 -42.31 15.46
C GLN A 24 -1.52 -41.61 14.61
N ALA A 25 -0.29 -41.55 15.11
CA ALA A 25 0.84 -41.00 14.40
C ALA A 25 1.42 -42.05 13.44
N ASP A 26 1.71 -41.63 12.21
CA ASP A 26 2.47 -42.42 11.22
C ASP A 26 3.96 -42.51 11.62
N VAL A 27 4.26 -43.09 12.78
CA VAL A 27 5.63 -43.17 13.32
C VAL A 27 5.86 -44.50 14.01
N ARG A 28 7.10 -45.00 13.97
CA ARG A 28 7.45 -46.33 14.47
C ARG A 28 7.97 -46.32 15.90
N SER A 29 8.16 -45.13 16.49
CA SER A 29 8.70 -44.97 17.86
C SER A 29 8.48 -43.56 18.41
N ARG A 30 8.56 -43.42 19.74
CA ARG A 30 8.66 -42.11 20.43
C ARG A 30 9.78 -41.25 19.85
N ASN A 31 10.92 -41.85 19.55
CA ASN A 31 12.05 -41.11 18.98
C ASN A 31 11.71 -40.53 17.60
N GLU A 32 11.00 -41.27 16.74
CA GLU A 32 10.55 -40.75 15.45
C GLU A 32 9.50 -39.65 15.62
N PHE A 33 8.56 -39.82 16.55
CA PHE A 33 7.57 -38.81 16.92
C PHE A 33 8.25 -37.49 17.32
N VAL A 34 9.19 -37.54 18.28
CA VAL A 34 9.93 -36.36 18.75
C VAL A 34 10.76 -35.72 17.64
N ASN A 35 11.40 -36.51 16.79
CA ASN A 35 12.15 -35.97 15.64
C ASN A 35 11.23 -35.25 14.64
N ARG A 36 10.01 -35.75 14.38
CA ARG A 36 9.03 -35.06 13.52
C ARG A 36 8.57 -33.75 14.18
N ALA A 37 8.25 -33.77 15.48
CA ALA A 37 7.84 -32.57 16.21
C ALA A 37 8.94 -31.48 16.24
N LEU A 38 10.20 -31.86 16.49
CA LEU A 38 11.34 -30.93 16.45
C LEU A 38 11.52 -30.32 15.06
N ARG A 39 11.45 -31.12 13.99
CA ARG A 39 11.51 -30.61 12.62
C ARG A 39 10.36 -29.67 12.30
N PHE A 40 9.16 -30.00 12.77
CA PHE A 40 8.00 -29.13 12.61
C PHE A 40 8.22 -27.77 13.28
N TYR A 41 8.69 -27.76 14.54
CA TYR A 41 8.92 -26.52 15.27
C TYR A 41 10.09 -25.69 14.71
N ILE A 42 11.17 -26.35 14.27
CA ILE A 42 12.24 -25.68 13.52
C ILE A 42 11.68 -25.05 12.25
N GLY A 43 10.87 -25.81 11.49
CA GLY A 43 10.15 -25.34 10.32
C GLY A 43 9.31 -24.10 10.61
N TYR A 44 8.45 -24.16 11.63
CA TYR A 44 7.64 -23.04 12.12
C TYR A 44 8.48 -21.79 12.41
N LEU A 45 9.54 -21.91 13.22
CA LEU A 45 10.42 -20.78 13.55
C LEU A 45 11.16 -20.22 12.33
N THR A 46 11.53 -21.07 11.37
CA THR A 46 12.16 -20.61 10.12
C THR A 46 11.16 -19.95 9.18
N SER A 47 9.93 -20.46 9.08
CA SER A 47 8.86 -19.88 8.28
C SER A 47 8.43 -18.52 8.81
N GLU A 48 8.25 -18.36 10.13
CA GLU A 48 7.92 -17.07 10.76
C GLU A 48 9.01 -16.01 10.49
N LYS A 49 10.29 -16.40 10.48
CA LYS A 49 11.40 -15.52 10.09
C LYS A 49 11.35 -15.14 8.61
N ILE A 50 11.04 -16.09 7.73
CA ILE A 50 10.89 -15.84 6.29
C ILE A 50 9.69 -14.92 6.03
N GLU A 51 8.55 -15.14 6.67
CA GLU A 51 7.36 -14.29 6.56
C GLU A 51 7.65 -12.86 7.01
N ASN A 52 8.28 -12.67 8.17
CA ASN A 52 8.65 -11.35 8.66
C ASN A 52 9.64 -10.63 7.72
N TYR A 53 10.63 -11.36 7.18
CA TYR A 53 11.55 -10.82 6.19
C TYR A 53 10.82 -10.42 4.89
N MET A 54 9.98 -11.30 4.36
CA MET A 54 9.18 -11.05 3.15
C MET A 54 8.24 -9.86 3.34
N LEU A 55 7.55 -9.75 4.48
CA LEU A 55 6.70 -8.60 4.81
C LEU A 55 7.51 -7.30 4.82
N THR A 56 8.70 -7.32 5.44
CA THR A 56 9.59 -6.15 5.49
C THR A 56 10.07 -5.75 4.09
N THR A 57 10.47 -6.72 3.27
CA THR A 57 10.91 -6.47 1.88
C THR A 57 9.78 -5.94 1.02
N ILE A 58 8.58 -6.54 1.08
CA ILE A 58 7.40 -6.07 0.35
C ILE A 58 7.05 -4.63 0.76
N SER A 59 7.03 -4.35 2.07
CA SER A 59 6.79 -3.00 2.58
C SER A 59 7.82 -1.99 2.05
N SER A 60 9.10 -2.36 2.05
CA SER A 60 10.17 -1.51 1.50
C SER A 60 9.99 -1.23 0.00
N VAL A 61 9.68 -2.26 -0.80
CA VAL A 61 9.43 -2.12 -2.24
C VAL A 61 8.17 -1.28 -2.50
N MET A 62 7.11 -1.46 -1.71
CA MET A 62 5.90 -0.64 -1.79
C MET A 62 6.23 0.83 -1.50
N HIS A 63 6.94 1.12 -0.40
CA HIS A 63 7.35 2.49 -0.06
C HIS A 63 8.21 3.12 -1.17
N ALA A 64 9.16 2.37 -1.74
CA ALA A 64 9.98 2.85 -2.85
C ALA A 64 9.12 3.15 -4.10
N THR A 65 8.20 2.25 -4.45
CA THR A 65 7.31 2.40 -5.61
C THR A 65 6.38 3.61 -5.45
N VAL A 66 5.79 3.80 -4.27
CA VAL A 66 4.94 4.96 -3.95
C VAL A 66 5.75 6.25 -4.05
N LYS A 67 6.93 6.31 -3.42
CA LYS A 67 7.81 7.47 -3.48
C LYS A 67 8.22 7.82 -4.90
N ASP A 68 8.54 6.82 -5.73
CA ASP A 68 8.88 7.05 -7.14
C ASP A 68 7.70 7.55 -7.95
N SER A 69 6.49 7.07 -7.66
CA SER A 69 5.25 7.56 -8.27
C SER A 69 4.98 9.01 -7.87
N GLU A 70 5.05 9.33 -6.58
CA GLU A 70 4.90 10.70 -6.06
C GLU A 70 5.89 11.67 -6.71
N ASN A 71 7.16 11.27 -6.83
CA ASN A 71 8.18 12.06 -7.49
C ASN A 71 7.87 12.31 -8.98
N ARG A 72 7.33 11.31 -9.70
CA ARG A 72 6.90 11.49 -11.09
C ARG A 72 5.70 12.42 -11.18
N MET A 73 4.70 12.25 -10.32
CA MET A 73 3.52 13.12 -10.24
C MET A 73 3.91 14.57 -9.94
N ALA A 74 4.79 14.80 -8.95
CA ALA A 74 5.25 16.14 -8.61
C ALA A 74 5.93 16.84 -9.80
N ARG A 75 6.77 16.12 -10.57
CA ARG A 75 7.38 16.65 -11.79
C ARG A 75 6.36 16.94 -12.89
N ALA A 76 5.36 16.08 -13.07
CA ALA A 76 4.30 16.30 -14.04
C ALA A 76 3.43 17.51 -13.67
N MET A 77 3.03 17.62 -12.39
CA MET A 77 2.30 18.76 -11.84
C MET A 77 3.09 20.07 -12.00
N TYR A 78 4.40 20.05 -11.76
CA TYR A 78 5.25 21.22 -12.00
C TYR A 78 5.22 21.69 -13.46
N LYS A 79 5.40 20.75 -14.41
CA LYS A 79 5.32 21.08 -15.85
C LYS A 79 3.95 21.62 -16.24
N LEU A 80 2.88 21.02 -15.73
CA LEU A 80 1.52 21.48 -15.97
C LEU A 80 1.30 22.89 -15.39
N ALA A 81 1.77 23.16 -14.17
CA ALA A 81 1.67 24.47 -13.55
C ALA A 81 2.37 25.56 -14.36
N VAL A 82 3.55 25.26 -14.93
CA VAL A 82 4.27 26.18 -15.83
C VAL A 82 3.44 26.49 -17.08
N GLU A 83 2.86 25.47 -17.74
CA GLU A 83 2.04 25.69 -18.94
C GLU A 83 0.72 26.42 -18.63
N THR A 84 0.06 26.09 -17.52
CA THR A 84 -1.14 26.81 -17.05
C THR A 84 -0.82 28.26 -16.74
N SER A 85 0.33 28.55 -16.09
CA SER A 85 0.76 29.93 -15.81
C SER A 85 0.98 30.72 -17.11
N LYS A 86 1.64 30.12 -18.12
CA LYS A 86 1.81 30.74 -19.44
C LYS A 86 0.47 31.09 -20.09
N LEU A 87 -0.49 30.15 -20.07
CA LEU A 87 -1.84 30.39 -20.59
C LEU A 87 -2.55 31.52 -19.85
N SER A 88 -2.47 31.55 -18.51
CA SER A 88 -3.05 32.64 -17.71
C SER A 88 -2.49 34.00 -18.10
N HIS A 89 -1.16 34.11 -18.29
CA HIS A 89 -0.53 35.35 -18.74
C HIS A 89 -0.97 35.76 -20.16
N VAL A 90 -1.06 34.80 -21.10
CA VAL A 90 -1.53 35.07 -22.47
C VAL A 90 -2.98 35.57 -22.47
N ILE A 91 -3.86 34.96 -21.67
CA ILE A 91 -5.28 35.36 -21.58
C ILE A 91 -5.40 36.75 -20.95
N ALA A 92 -4.70 37.00 -19.84
CA ALA A 92 -4.71 38.29 -19.15
C ALA A 92 -4.22 39.41 -20.08
N TYR A 93 -3.14 39.17 -20.84
CA TYR A 93 -2.63 40.12 -21.83
C TYR A 93 -3.62 40.37 -22.97
N SER A 94 -4.27 39.32 -23.49
CA SER A 94 -5.10 39.41 -24.70
C SER A 94 -6.50 39.98 -24.45
N HIS A 95 -7.08 39.77 -23.26
CA HIS A 95 -8.49 40.08 -22.98
C HIS A 95 -8.70 41.17 -21.92
N GLY A 96 -7.62 41.75 -21.37
CA GLY A 96 -7.71 42.86 -20.41
C GLY A 96 -8.59 42.54 -19.20
N VAL A 97 -8.44 41.32 -18.65
CA VAL A 97 -9.31 40.81 -17.60
C VAL A 97 -9.06 41.57 -16.30
N ASP A 98 -10.13 42.11 -15.72
CA ASP A 98 -10.09 42.82 -14.44
C ASP A 98 -9.79 41.89 -13.25
N GLU A 99 -9.02 42.39 -12.28
CA GLU A 99 -8.59 41.61 -11.11
C GLU A 99 -9.78 41.17 -10.24
N GLN A 100 -10.82 42.00 -10.11
CA GLN A 100 -12.02 41.65 -9.36
C GLN A 100 -12.81 40.53 -10.04
N ALA A 101 -12.84 40.52 -11.38
CA ALA A 101 -13.45 39.46 -12.16
C ALA A 101 -12.68 38.13 -12.01
N LEU A 102 -11.35 38.16 -12.02
CA LEU A 102 -10.50 36.99 -11.76
C LEU A 102 -10.74 36.40 -10.37
N GLY A 103 -10.82 37.25 -9.34
CA GLY A 103 -11.11 36.80 -7.98
C GLY A 103 -12.47 36.10 -7.86
N LYS A 104 -13.52 36.64 -8.51
CA LYS A 104 -14.85 36.01 -8.56
C LYS A 104 -14.81 34.67 -9.30
N LEU A 105 -14.10 34.60 -10.43
CA LEU A 105 -13.97 33.37 -11.20
C LEU A 105 -13.22 32.29 -10.43
N GLN A 106 -12.13 32.64 -9.73
CA GLN A 106 -11.38 31.70 -8.89
C GLN A 106 -12.27 31.10 -7.79
N ALA A 107 -13.03 31.93 -7.07
CA ALA A 107 -13.93 31.47 -6.02
C ALA A 107 -14.99 30.49 -6.57
N LYS A 108 -15.59 30.82 -7.73
CA LYS A 108 -16.54 29.94 -8.41
C LYS A 108 -15.90 28.61 -8.81
N CYS A 109 -14.75 28.63 -9.48
CA CYS A 109 -14.06 27.41 -9.90
C CYS A 109 -13.67 26.52 -8.71
N ALA A 110 -13.23 27.12 -7.60
CA ALA A 110 -12.91 26.37 -6.38
C ALA A 110 -14.16 25.70 -5.77
N GLU A 111 -15.30 26.40 -5.74
CA GLU A 111 -16.57 25.84 -5.28
C GLU A 111 -17.07 24.73 -6.21
N GLU A 112 -16.99 24.94 -7.53
CA GLU A 112 -17.34 23.96 -8.54
C GLU A 112 -16.52 22.67 -8.40
N VAL A 113 -15.18 22.79 -8.36
CA VAL A 113 -14.25 21.66 -8.16
C VAL A 113 -14.57 20.91 -6.85
N LYS A 114 -14.85 21.64 -5.77
CA LYS A 114 -15.25 21.04 -4.50
C LYS A 114 -16.58 20.29 -4.60
N ARG A 115 -17.58 20.88 -5.26
CA ARG A 115 -18.92 20.32 -5.44
C ARG A 115 -18.91 19.05 -6.28
N ILE A 116 -18.09 19.01 -7.33
CA ILE A 116 -18.02 17.89 -8.29
C ILE A 116 -16.83 16.95 -8.04
N ASN A 117 -16.12 17.12 -6.92
CA ASN A 117 -14.95 16.33 -6.54
C ASN A 117 -13.87 16.26 -7.65
N GLY A 118 -13.62 17.38 -8.31
CA GLY A 118 -12.61 17.51 -9.37
C GLY A 118 -13.04 17.05 -10.77
N ALA A 119 -14.25 16.51 -10.95
CA ALA A 119 -14.78 16.10 -12.25
C ALA A 119 -15.32 17.30 -13.08
N VAL A 120 -14.43 18.22 -13.47
CA VAL A 120 -14.80 19.43 -14.24
C VAL A 120 -15.25 19.06 -15.67
N ARG A 121 -16.41 19.58 -16.10
CA ARG A 121 -16.96 19.40 -17.45
C ARG A 121 -16.90 20.70 -18.24
N PHE A 122 -16.37 20.64 -19.45
CA PHE A 122 -16.14 21.83 -20.26
C PHE A 122 -17.46 22.47 -20.74
N GLU A 123 -18.48 21.65 -20.99
CA GLU A 123 -19.80 22.12 -21.42
C GLU A 123 -20.47 23.00 -20.36
N GLU A 124 -20.32 22.65 -19.07
CA GLU A 124 -20.86 23.40 -17.94
C GLU A 124 -20.15 24.75 -17.79
N ALA A 125 -18.82 24.76 -17.97
CA ALA A 125 -18.04 26.00 -17.99
C ALA A 125 -18.45 26.90 -19.16
N TYR A 126 -18.68 26.33 -20.36
CA TYR A 126 -19.09 27.06 -21.55
C TYR A 126 -20.48 27.71 -21.39
N GLN A 127 -21.47 26.96 -20.93
CA GLN A 127 -22.83 27.46 -20.70
C GLN A 127 -22.84 28.65 -19.73
N TYR A 128 -22.07 28.54 -18.64
CA TYR A 128 -21.94 29.63 -17.67
C TYR A 128 -21.40 30.93 -18.29
N GLN A 129 -20.39 30.83 -19.17
CA GLN A 129 -19.81 32.02 -19.81
C GLN A 129 -20.75 32.66 -20.85
N GLN A 130 -21.70 31.89 -21.39
CA GLN A 130 -22.73 32.37 -22.31
C GLN A 130 -23.92 33.04 -21.58
N GLY A 131 -23.93 33.06 -20.24
CA GLY A 131 -25.00 33.66 -19.44
C GLY A 131 -26.18 32.74 -19.12
N ASP A 132 -26.08 31.45 -19.48
CA ASP A 132 -27.07 30.44 -19.07
C ASP A 132 -26.83 30.12 -17.58
N ARG A 133 -27.65 30.74 -16.73
CA ARG A 133 -27.66 30.58 -15.27
C ARG A 133 -28.15 29.17 -14.89
N PHE A 134 -27.41 28.52 -13.99
CA PHE A 134 -28.00 27.63 -12.98
C PHE A 134 -28.19 28.42 -11.69
#